data_AF-A0A850QWE3-F1
#
_entry.id   AF-A0A850QWE3-F1
#
_cell.length_a   1.000
_cell.length_b   1.000
_cell.length_c   1.000
_cell.angle_alpha   90.00
_cell.angle_beta   90.00
_cell.angle_gamma   90.00
#
_symmetry.space_group_name_H-M   'P 1'
#
loop_
_entity.id
_entity.type
_entity.pdbx_description
1 polymer ?
#
loop_
_entity_poly.entity_id
_entity_poly.type
_entity_poly.pdbx_seq_one_letter_code
_entity_poly.pdbx_strand_id
1 'polypeptide(L)' 'MKDYIQVLKCLNDNPTLSIINRNSSVSSIAFKELFDLGYVDGIDISGDSSDGDFEFMSPKITLTGRQFLAKLSTHKI' A
#
# COMPACT_ATOMS: atom_id res chain seq x y z
N MET A 1 3.18 6.96 9.65
CA MET A 1 1.80 6.64 10.11
C MET A 1 0.71 7.26 9.23
N LYS A 2 0.73 8.58 8.97
CA LYS A 2 -0.28 9.24 8.10
C LYS A 2 -0.28 8.65 6.68
N ASP A 3 0.90 8.40 6.13
CA ASP A 3 1.07 7.80 4.80
C ASP A 3 0.51 6.38 4.72
N TYR A 4 0.60 5.61 5.81
CA TYR A 4 0.03 4.24 5.86
C TYR A 4 -1.48 4.28 5.76
N ILE A 5 -2.12 5.20 6.51
CA ILE A 5 -3.57 5.39 6.45
C ILE A 5 -3.98 5.78 5.03
N GLN A 6 -3.22 6.66 4.38
CA GLN A 6 -3.51 7.12 3.03
C GLN A 6 -3.38 5.99 2.01
N VAL A 7 -2.32 5.17 2.09
CA VAL A 7 -2.17 3.95 1.26
C VAL A 7 -3.37 3.02 1.46
N LEU A 8 -3.67 2.66 2.72
CA LEU A 8 -4.72 1.69 3.03
C LEU A 8 -6.11 2.18 2.62
N LYS A 9 -6.40 3.48 2.80
CA LYS A 9 -7.64 4.09 2.30
C LYS A 9 -7.71 4.06 0.78
N CYS A 10 -6.63 4.44 0.11
CA CYS A 10 -6.58 4.43 -1.35
C CYS A 10 -6.87 3.02 -1.90
N LEU A 11 -6.26 1.98 -1.31
CA LEU A 11 -6.50 0.59 -1.71
C LEU A 11 -7.89 0.07 -1.35
N ASN A 12 -8.48 0.57 -0.27
CA ASN A 12 -9.84 0.20 0.14
C ASN A 12 -10.90 0.81 -0.79
N ASP A 13 -10.67 2.05 -1.24
CA ASP A 13 -11.64 2.82 -2.03
C ASP A 13 -11.45 2.58 -3.54
N ASN A 14 -10.21 2.43 -4.01
CA ASN A 14 -9.87 2.13 -5.39
C ASN A 14 -8.57 1.28 -5.49
N PRO A 15 -8.68 -0.04 -5.66
CA PRO A 15 -7.55 -0.96 -5.70
C PRO A 15 -6.82 -0.95 -7.05
N THR A 16 -6.79 0.17 -7.79
CA THR A 16 -6.03 0.30 -9.03
C THR A 16 -4.75 1.12 -8.83
N LEU A 17 -3.62 0.51 -9.18
CA LEU A 17 -2.25 0.95 -8.87
C LEU A 17 -1.68 2.02 -9.82
N SER A 18 -2.48 2.58 -10.73
CA SER A 18 -2.04 3.75 -11.51
C SER A 18 -1.70 4.96 -10.61
N ILE A 19 -2.08 4.86 -9.33
CA ILE A 19 -1.89 5.80 -8.24
C ILE A 19 -0.75 5.39 -7.29
N ILE A 20 0.18 4.48 -7.62
CA ILE A 20 1.46 4.39 -6.86
C ILE A 20 2.63 4.49 -7.84
N ASN A 21 2.49 5.43 -8.77
CA ASN A 21 3.57 5.95 -9.61
C ASN A 21 4.31 7.05 -8.81
N ARG A 22 5.56 7.36 -9.18
CA ARG A 22 6.34 8.54 -8.74
C ARG A 22 5.55 9.87 -8.72
N ASN A 23 4.45 9.98 -9.48
CA ASN A 23 3.54 11.14 -9.51
C ASN A 23 2.29 11.03 -8.62
N SER A 24 2.19 10.00 -7.79
CA SER A 24 1.03 9.81 -6.92
C SER A 24 1.11 10.62 -5.62
N SER A 25 -0.06 10.91 -5.05
CA SER A 25 -0.21 11.36 -3.67
C SER A 25 0.11 10.28 -2.63
N VAL A 26 0.32 9.02 -3.04
CA VAL A 26 0.54 7.86 -2.19
C VAL A 26 2.03 7.48 -2.19
N SER A 27 2.61 7.34 -1.00
CA SER A 27 4.03 6.99 -0.81
C SER A 27 4.30 5.52 -1.17
N SER A 28 5.22 5.30 -2.12
CA SER A 28 5.70 3.97 -2.50
C SER A 28 6.47 3.27 -1.38
N ILE A 29 7.22 4.04 -0.58
CA ILE A 29 7.92 3.54 0.62
C ILE A 29 6.90 2.98 1.62
N ALA A 30 5.85 3.75 1.91
CA ALA A 30 4.78 3.31 2.82
C ALA A 30 4.06 2.05 2.30
N PHE A 31 3.84 1.94 0.99
CA PHE A 31 3.25 0.74 0.39
C PHE A 31 4.17 -0.48 0.57
N LYS A 32 5.48 -0.33 0.33
CA LYS A 32 6.45 -1.41 0.55
C LYS A 32 6.51 -1.87 2.01
N GLU A 33 6.54 -0.94 2.94
CA GLU A 33 6.51 -1.27 4.38
C GLU A 33 5.22 -1.99 4.78
N LEU A 34 4.06 -1.55 4.27
CA LEU A 34 2.79 -2.24 4.50
C LEU A 34 2.74 -3.62 3.87
N PHE A 35 3.41 -3.82 2.73
CA PHE A 35 3.55 -5.12 2.07
C PHE A 35 4.41 -6.06 2.92
N ASP A 36 5.55 -5.58 3.41
CA ASP A 36 6.44 -6.35 4.29
C ASP A 36 5.75 -6.75 5.60
N LEU A 37 4.80 -5.93 6.07
CA LEU A 37 3.96 -6.21 7.23
C LEU A 37 2.75 -7.11 6.92
N GLY A 38 2.52 -7.49 5.66
CA GLY A 38 1.39 -8.33 5.23
C GLY A 38 0.02 -7.63 5.25
N TYR A 39 0.00 -6.29 5.30
CA TYR A 39 -1.24 -5.50 5.27
C TYR A 39 -1.75 -5.24 3.85
N VAL A 40 -0.87 -5.32 2.86
CA VAL A 40 -1.22 -5.16 1.44
C VAL A 40 -0.49 -6.23 0.61
N ASP A 41 -1.07 -6.58 -0.53
CA ASP A 41 -0.49 -7.45 -1.55
C ASP A 41 -0.37 -6.69 -2.88
N GLY A 42 0.40 -7.23 -3.82
CA GLY A 42 0.49 -6.72 -5.19
C GLY A 42 1.77 -5.95 -5.51
N ILE A 43 2.87 -6.30 -4.83
CA ILE A 43 4.22 -6.02 -5.31
C ILE A 43 4.71 -7.28 -6.01
N ASP A 44 5.12 -7.15 -7.26
CA ASP A 44 5.97 -8.15 -7.89
C ASP A 44 7.43 -7.84 -7.54
N ILE A 45 7.95 -8.62 -6.59
CA ILE A 45 9.35 -8.57 -6.15
C ILE A 45 10.25 -9.47 -7.00
N SER A 46 9.69 -10.19 -7.99
CA SER A 46 10.44 -11.08 -8.89
C SER A 46 11.05 -10.35 -10.10
N GLY A 47 10.70 -9.06 -10.28
CA GLY A 47 11.33 -8.19 -11.26
C GLY A 47 12.83 -8.08 -11.00
N ASP A 48 13.62 -8.44 -12.02
CA ASP A 48 15.07 -8.23 -12.10
C ASP A 48 15.34 -6.73 -12.30
N SER A 49 14.87 -5.92 -11.35
CA SER A 49 14.90 -4.47 -11.43
C SER A 49 16.23 -3.99 -10.86
N SER A 50 17.23 -3.90 -11.73
CA SER A 50 18.58 -3.41 -11.44
C SER A 50 18.67 -1.99 -10.85
N ASP A 51 17.55 -1.31 -10.59
CA ASP A 51 17.49 0.07 -10.07
C ASP A 51 16.51 0.27 -8.90
N GLY A 52 16.03 -0.79 -8.24
CA GLY A 52 15.12 -0.65 -7.10
C GLY A 52 13.70 -0.18 -7.46
N ASP A 53 13.32 -0.28 -8.74
CA ASP A 53 11.96 -0.06 -9.22
C ASP A 53 11.13 -1.35 -9.00
N PHE A 54 10.27 -1.35 -7.98
CA PHE A 54 9.30 -2.42 -7.76
C PHE A 54 8.21 -2.37 -8.83
N GLU A 55 7.89 -3.51 -9.43
CA GLU A 55 6.70 -3.62 -10.28
C GLU A 55 5.46 -3.87 -9.44
N PHE A 56 4.39 -3.19 -9.82
CA PHE A 56 3.17 -3.06 -9.04
C PHE A 56 2.07 -3.86 -9.75
N MET A 57 1.77 -5.05 -9.25
CA MET A 57 0.79 -5.97 -9.84
C MET A 57 -0.48 -6.04 -9.01
N SER A 58 -1.59 -5.51 -9.52
CA SER A 58 -2.94 -5.65 -8.95
C SER A 58 -2.98 -5.50 -7.41
N PRO A 59 -2.80 -4.28 -6.90
CA PRO A 59 -2.65 -4.03 -5.48
C PRO A 59 -3.94 -4.39 -4.77
N LYS A 60 -3.84 -4.88 -3.56
CA LYS A 60 -5.02 -5.11 -2.74
C LYS A 60 -4.69 -4.98 -1.28
N ILE A 61 -5.64 -4.46 -0.52
CA ILE A 61 -5.57 -4.50 0.93
C ILE A 61 -5.95 -5.90 1.42
N THR A 62 -5.13 -6.48 2.31
CA THR A 62 -5.41 -7.78 2.91
C THR A 62 -6.52 -7.67 3.96
N LEU A 63 -7.03 -8.80 4.45
CA LEU A 63 -7.97 -8.80 5.58
C LEU A 63 -7.34 -8.12 6.82
N THR A 64 -6.08 -8.46 7.10
CA THR A 64 -5.32 -7.88 8.20
C THR A 64 -5.13 -6.38 8.02
N GLY A 65 -4.85 -5.91 6.80
CA GLY A 65 -4.74 -4.49 6.48
C GLY A 65 -6.04 -3.72 6.74
N ARG A 66 -7.21 -4.29 6.39
CA ARG A 66 -8.51 -3.68 6.70
C ARG A 66 -8.77 -3.58 8.20
N GLN A 67 -8.44 -4.63 8.95
CA GLN A 67 -8.55 -4.61 10.41
C GLN A 67 -7.65 -3.56 11.04
N PHE A 68 -6.42 -3.42 10.54
CA PHE A 68 -5.49 -2.38 10.98
C PHE A 68 -6.02 -0.98 10.67
N LEU A 69 -6.52 -0.74 9.46
CA LEU A 69 -7.15 0.53 9.08
C LEU A 69 -8.35 0.89 9.97
N ALA A 70 -9.19 -0.10 10.30
CA ALA A 70 -10.33 0.10 11.19
C ALA A 70 -9.89 0.52 12.61
N LYS A 71 -8.85 -0.12 13.17
CA LYS A 71 -8.26 0.25 14.47
C LYS A 71 -7.71 1.67 14.50
N LEU A 72 -7.09 2.10 13.40
CA LEU A 72 -6.57 3.46 13.26
C LEU A 72 -7.69 4.50 13.14
N SER A 73 -8.83 4.13 12.56
CA SER A 73 -9.96 5.04 12.37
C SER A 73 -10.81 5.20 13.63
N THR A 74 -10.79 4.22 14.54
CA THR A 74 -11.49 4.28 15.84
C THR A 74 -10.71 5.00 16.93
N HIS A 75 -9.39 5.13 16.80
CA HIS A 75 -8.58 6.01 17.65
C HIS A 75 -8.62 7.45 17.11
N LYS A 76 -9.79 8.09 17.19
CA LYS A 76 -9.88 9.56 17.14
C LYS A 76 -9.23 10.09 18.43
N ILE A 77 -8.01 10.61 18.30
CA ILE A 77 -7.42 11.52 19.29
C ILE A 77 -8.15 12.85 19.19
#